data_AF-A0A3B8MMS0-F1
#
_entry.id   AF-A0A3B8MMS0-F1
#
_cell.length_a   1.000
_cell.length_b   1.000
_cell.length_c   1.000
_cell.angle_alpha   90.00
_cell.angle_beta   90.00
_cell.angle_gamma   90.00
#
_symmetry.space_group_name_H-M   'P 1'
#
loop_
_entity.id
_entity.type
_entity.pdbx_description
1 polymer ?
#
loop_
_entity_poly.entity_id
_entity_poly.type
_entity_poly.pdbx_seq_one_letter_code
_entity_poly.pdbx_strand_id
1 'polypeptide(L)'
;ALWDIKGKEAGMPIYQLLGGPCRSAVPCYAHAGGGDLEALLDDIQKYIDERWPVIRCQLGNYGGGGFIDPNEAVRPKNAWSDKRVFDDEAYLENIPKMFEFLRSRLGFGPKLTHDVHEHLRPQSAVTLSKLLEPYRLFFLEDVLPPEQVAWFRLIREQCTTPQAMGELFVNPHEYIPLITERLIDYVRVRVSKGGGITPCRKIATLCEWFGVQTAWQEGGDNDPVNQAAAIHLDMASTSFGIQEENHFSDEELEAFPGHCVQHGGYMYANDRPGLGIDVDEEKAVALLDPEKLRVERAAEDRRADGSIVRP
;
A
#
# COMPACT_ATOMS: atom_id res chain seq x y z
N ALA A 1 -1.26 -22.32 4.84
CA ALA A 1 -1.30 -23.74 5.26
C ALA A 1 -1.97 -24.67 4.25
N LEU A 2 -3.30 -24.70 4.09
CA LEU A 2 -3.95 -25.73 3.23
C LEU A 2 -3.50 -25.71 1.75
N TRP A 3 -3.32 -24.51 1.18
CA TRP A 3 -2.76 -24.35 -0.17
C TRP A 3 -1.30 -24.80 -0.25
N ASP A 4 -0.52 -24.56 0.81
CA ASP A 4 0.87 -24.98 0.90
C ASP A 4 0.98 -26.52 0.89
N ILE A 5 0.19 -27.19 1.75
CA ILE A 5 0.08 -28.66 1.76
C ILE A 5 -0.30 -29.18 0.38
N LYS A 6 -1.30 -28.58 -0.27
CA LYS A 6 -1.73 -29.00 -1.61
C LYS A 6 -0.63 -28.82 -2.67
N GLY A 7 0.14 -27.73 -2.61
CA GLY A 7 1.30 -27.52 -3.49
C GLY A 7 2.40 -28.54 -3.24
N LYS A 8 2.70 -28.82 -1.97
CA LYS A 8 3.67 -29.86 -1.55
C LYS A 8 3.25 -31.25 -2.02
N GLU A 9 1.99 -31.64 -1.84
CA GLU A 9 1.44 -32.92 -2.33
C GLU A 9 1.48 -33.03 -3.87
N ALA A 10 1.22 -31.94 -4.57
CA ALA A 10 1.28 -31.91 -6.03
C ALA A 10 2.71 -31.82 -6.58
N GLY A 11 3.72 -31.57 -5.72
CA GLY A 11 5.08 -31.30 -6.15
C GLY A 11 5.22 -30.02 -6.98
N MET A 12 4.35 -29.03 -6.75
CA MET A 12 4.26 -27.79 -7.55
C MET A 12 4.22 -26.54 -6.68
N PRO A 13 4.88 -25.44 -7.08
CA PRO A 13 4.65 -24.15 -6.44
C PRO A 13 3.20 -23.70 -6.67
N ILE A 14 2.62 -22.95 -5.73
CA ILE A 14 1.19 -22.59 -5.77
C ILE A 14 0.80 -21.86 -7.05
N TYR A 15 1.66 -20.98 -7.59
CA TYR A 15 1.35 -20.24 -8.81
C TYR A 15 1.10 -21.18 -10.01
N GLN A 16 1.72 -22.37 -10.06
CA GLN A 16 1.44 -23.39 -11.07
C GLN A 16 0.06 -24.01 -10.88
N LEU A 17 -0.32 -24.32 -9.63
CA LEU A 17 -1.66 -24.82 -9.30
C LEU A 17 -2.77 -23.82 -9.59
N LEU A 18 -2.46 -22.52 -9.54
CA LEU A 18 -3.40 -21.44 -9.81
C LEU A 18 -3.65 -21.22 -11.32
N GLY A 19 -2.84 -21.81 -12.20
CA GLY A 19 -2.98 -21.68 -13.66
C GLY A 19 -1.67 -21.48 -14.41
N GLY A 20 -0.53 -21.43 -13.71
CA GLY A 20 0.76 -21.14 -14.29
C GLY A 20 1.11 -19.65 -14.26
N PRO A 21 2.38 -19.30 -14.50
CA PRO A 21 2.83 -17.91 -14.43
C PRO A 21 2.39 -17.12 -15.67
N CYS A 22 1.86 -15.91 -15.45
CA CYS A 22 1.56 -14.92 -16.49
C CYS A 22 2.72 -13.93 -16.71
N ARG A 23 3.78 -14.02 -15.91
CA ARG A 23 4.97 -13.15 -15.92
C ARG A 23 6.20 -13.88 -15.41
N SER A 24 7.39 -13.34 -15.70
CA SER A 24 8.67 -13.92 -15.29
C SER A 24 9.11 -13.51 -13.88
N ALA A 25 8.68 -12.35 -13.40
CA ALA A 25 8.94 -11.82 -12.07
C ALA A 25 7.86 -10.79 -11.70
N VAL A 26 7.74 -10.47 -10.42
CA VAL A 26 6.74 -9.53 -9.90
C VAL A 26 7.37 -8.14 -9.76
N PRO A 27 7.04 -7.15 -10.60
CA PRO A 27 7.51 -5.78 -10.40
C PRO A 27 6.97 -5.20 -9.09
N CYS A 28 7.82 -4.49 -8.36
CA CYS A 28 7.50 -3.91 -7.07
C CYS A 28 7.54 -2.38 -7.11
N TYR A 29 6.90 -1.72 -6.15
CA TYR A 29 7.10 -0.30 -5.91
C TYR A 29 7.74 -0.05 -4.54
N ALA A 30 8.61 0.95 -4.49
CA ALA A 30 9.38 1.29 -3.30
C ALA A 30 8.78 2.46 -2.51
N HIS A 31 9.23 2.65 -1.27
CA HIS A 31 8.79 3.75 -0.41
C HIS A 31 9.89 4.79 -0.19
N ALA A 32 9.72 5.97 -0.81
CA ALA A 32 10.59 7.11 -0.59
C ALA A 32 9.94 8.14 0.36
N GLY A 33 10.72 8.62 1.32
CA GLY A 33 10.26 9.56 2.33
C GLY A 33 11.30 10.64 2.64
N GLY A 34 10.82 11.86 2.93
CA GLY A 34 11.70 12.96 3.32
C GLY A 34 11.03 13.95 4.26
N GLY A 35 11.80 14.52 5.18
CA GLY A 35 11.32 15.60 6.06
C GLY A 35 11.07 16.92 5.33
N ASP A 36 11.69 17.08 4.16
CA ASP A 36 11.51 18.19 3.22
C ASP A 36 11.60 17.69 1.76
N LEU A 37 11.40 18.60 0.80
CA LEU A 37 11.36 18.27 -0.63
C LEU A 37 12.69 17.79 -1.20
N GLU A 38 13.82 18.33 -0.72
CA GLU A 38 15.14 17.95 -1.23
C GLU A 38 15.56 16.59 -0.65
N ALA A 39 15.30 16.35 0.65
CA ALA A 39 15.50 15.04 1.26
C ALA A 39 14.66 13.95 0.59
N LEU A 40 13.40 14.24 0.25
CA LEU A 40 12.54 13.32 -0.50
C LEU A 40 13.10 13.06 -1.91
N LEU A 41 13.58 14.09 -2.61
CA LEU A 41 14.19 13.94 -3.93
C LEU A 41 15.44 13.06 -3.89
N ASP A 42 16.31 13.28 -2.90
CA ASP A 42 17.53 12.49 -2.69
C ASP A 42 17.19 11.01 -2.46
N ASP A 43 16.13 10.73 -1.69
CA ASP A 43 15.69 9.36 -1.43
C ASP A 43 15.08 8.69 -2.68
N ILE A 44 14.24 9.42 -3.43
CA ILE A 44 13.71 8.97 -4.73
C ILE A 44 14.84 8.64 -5.70
N GLN A 45 15.92 9.43 -5.72
CA GLN A 45 17.04 9.21 -6.65
C GLN A 45 17.72 7.86 -6.43
N LYS A 46 17.81 7.38 -5.18
CA LYS A 46 18.36 6.04 -4.88
C LYS A 46 17.56 4.94 -5.58
N TYR A 47 16.23 5.02 -5.48
CA TYR A 47 15.34 4.04 -6.12
C TYR A 47 15.35 4.15 -7.64
N ILE A 48 15.56 5.34 -8.21
CA ILE A 48 15.77 5.50 -9.66
C ILE A 48 17.07 4.81 -10.09
N ASP A 49 18.17 4.98 -9.34
CA ASP A 49 19.47 4.38 -9.64
C ASP A 49 19.43 2.84 -9.54
N GLU A 50 18.64 2.33 -8.59
CA GLU A 50 18.32 0.90 -8.42
C GLU A 50 17.28 0.36 -9.42
N ARG A 51 16.72 1.23 -10.29
CA ARG A 51 15.78 0.91 -11.37
C ARG A 51 14.42 0.42 -10.92
N TRP A 52 13.91 0.97 -9.83
CA TRP A 52 12.55 0.71 -9.38
C TRP A 52 11.51 1.19 -10.40
N PRO A 53 10.50 0.37 -10.74
CA PRO A 53 9.54 0.72 -11.77
C PRO A 53 8.51 1.76 -11.30
N VAL A 54 8.23 1.83 -10.00
CA VAL A 54 7.29 2.77 -9.37
C VAL A 54 7.83 3.14 -7.97
N ILE A 55 7.64 4.38 -7.54
CA ILE A 55 8.10 4.89 -6.23
C ILE A 55 6.94 5.62 -5.56
N ARG A 56 6.60 5.23 -4.33
CA ARG A 56 5.67 5.94 -3.45
C ARG A 56 6.40 7.10 -2.78
N CYS A 57 5.85 8.30 -2.88
CA CYS A 57 6.46 9.51 -2.35
C CYS A 57 5.69 10.01 -1.13
N GLN A 58 6.34 10.21 0.02
CA GLN A 58 5.73 10.82 1.20
C GLN A 58 6.56 12.01 1.71
N LEU A 59 5.88 13.11 2.03
CA LEU A 59 6.48 14.29 2.67
C LEU A 59 6.14 14.29 4.16
N GLY A 60 7.14 14.04 5.01
CA GLY A 60 6.95 13.80 6.44
C GLY A 60 6.55 12.35 6.75
N ASN A 61 5.85 12.15 7.87
CA ASN A 61 5.39 10.83 8.31
C ASN A 61 4.20 10.31 7.46
N TYR A 62 3.69 9.12 7.78
CA TYR A 62 2.48 8.52 7.18
C TYR A 62 1.30 9.51 7.14
N GLY A 63 0.55 9.53 6.03
CA GLY A 63 -0.49 10.55 5.79
C GLY A 63 0.07 11.99 5.59
N GLY A 64 1.36 12.11 5.29
CA GLY A 64 2.18 13.32 5.37
C GLY A 64 1.67 14.57 4.63
N GLY A 65 2.30 15.72 4.89
CA GLY A 65 1.94 17.01 4.28
C GLY A 65 0.76 17.75 4.92
N GLY A 66 -0.12 17.07 5.66
CA GLY A 66 -1.28 17.69 6.36
C GLY A 66 -1.06 17.98 7.83
N PHE A 67 -0.03 17.41 8.46
CA PHE A 67 0.26 17.64 9.87
C PHE A 67 0.97 18.99 10.05
N ILE A 68 0.43 19.87 10.89
CA ILE A 68 1.03 21.18 11.21
C ILE A 68 1.45 21.25 12.68
N ASP A 69 2.37 22.17 12.99
CA ASP A 69 2.78 22.42 14.37
C ASP A 69 1.58 22.95 15.18
N PRO A 70 1.36 22.47 16.41
CA PRO A 70 0.26 22.95 17.25
C PRO A 70 0.30 24.46 17.55
N ASN A 71 1.45 25.13 17.43
CA ASN A 71 1.57 26.57 17.60
C ASN A 71 1.16 27.38 16.36
N GLU A 72 1.14 26.74 15.19
CA GLU A 72 0.66 27.33 13.92
C GLU A 72 -0.86 27.14 13.75
N ALA A 73 -1.44 26.17 14.46
CA ALA A 73 -2.86 25.87 14.44
C ALA A 73 -3.68 26.80 15.36
N VAL A 74 -4.85 27.23 14.89
CA VAL A 74 -5.86 27.91 15.75
C VAL A 74 -6.56 26.84 16.59
N ARG A 75 -6.28 26.83 17.90
CA ARG A 75 -6.76 25.79 18.84
C ARG A 75 -7.72 26.34 19.90
N PRO A 76 -8.66 25.51 20.41
CA PRO A 76 -9.50 25.88 21.54
C PRO A 76 -8.64 26.05 22.81
N LYS A 77 -9.11 26.88 23.75
CA LYS A 77 -8.41 27.14 25.02
C LYS A 77 -8.15 25.86 25.84
N ASN A 78 -8.98 24.84 25.65
CA ASN A 78 -8.93 23.56 26.33
C ASN A 78 -8.49 22.41 25.40
N ALA A 79 -7.55 22.67 24.48
CA ALA A 79 -7.02 21.67 23.57
C ALA A 79 -6.56 20.40 24.29
N TRP A 80 -6.84 19.23 23.69
CA TRP A 80 -6.61 17.92 24.32
C TRP A 80 -5.21 17.35 24.10
N SER A 81 -4.44 17.90 23.17
CA SER A 81 -3.12 17.39 22.79
C SER A 81 -2.21 18.54 22.33
N ASP A 82 -0.92 18.39 22.68
CA ASP A 82 0.17 19.24 22.19
C ASP A 82 1.00 18.55 21.09
N LYS A 83 0.46 17.47 20.51
CA LYS A 83 1.02 16.86 19.30
C LYS A 83 0.66 17.67 18.05
N ARG A 84 1.32 17.37 16.93
CA ARG A 84 0.93 17.87 15.61
C ARG A 84 -0.52 17.51 15.33
N VAL A 85 -1.22 18.39 14.62
CA VAL A 85 -2.62 18.22 14.25
C VAL A 85 -2.74 18.17 12.74
N PHE A 86 -3.70 17.41 12.24
CA PHE A 86 -3.97 17.31 10.82
C PHE A 86 -4.92 18.41 10.34
N ASP A 87 -4.54 19.08 9.26
CA ASP A 87 -5.31 20.10 8.57
C ASP A 87 -5.46 19.75 7.09
N ASP A 88 -6.71 19.69 6.61
CA ASP A 88 -7.01 19.30 5.23
C ASP A 88 -6.48 20.32 4.22
N GLU A 89 -6.53 21.63 4.52
CA GLU A 89 -6.11 22.67 3.59
C GLU A 89 -4.58 22.68 3.46
N ALA A 90 -3.87 22.49 4.58
CA ALA A 90 -2.43 22.29 4.55
C ALA A 90 -2.04 21.09 3.66
N TYR A 91 -2.76 19.97 3.79
CA TYR A 91 -2.55 18.80 2.94
C TYR A 91 -2.82 19.09 1.46
N LEU A 92 -3.95 19.73 1.16
CA LEU A 92 -4.35 20.13 -0.20
C LEU A 92 -3.40 21.13 -0.85
N GLU A 93 -2.67 21.92 -0.05
CA GLU A 93 -1.65 22.84 -0.54
C GLU A 93 -0.30 22.15 -0.73
N ASN A 94 0.12 21.33 0.24
CA ASN A 94 1.47 20.77 0.27
C ASN A 94 1.67 19.60 -0.71
N ILE A 95 0.69 18.70 -0.84
CA ILE A 95 0.86 17.50 -1.68
C ILE A 95 0.92 17.82 -3.18
N PRO A 96 0.06 18.70 -3.74
CA PRO A 96 0.23 19.15 -5.12
C PRO A 96 1.56 19.88 -5.36
N LYS A 97 2.02 20.72 -4.42
CA LYS A 97 3.34 21.40 -4.51
C LYS A 97 4.49 20.41 -4.49
N MET A 98 4.41 19.36 -3.66
CA MET A 98 5.39 18.27 -3.65
C MET A 98 5.48 17.63 -5.04
N PHE A 99 4.35 17.26 -5.65
CA PHE A 99 4.36 16.66 -6.98
C PHE A 99 4.78 17.62 -8.10
N GLU A 100 4.43 18.90 -8.01
CA GLU A 100 4.94 19.93 -8.91
C GLU A 100 6.46 19.99 -8.87
N PHE A 101 7.04 20.07 -7.66
CA PHE A 101 8.47 20.07 -7.44
C PHE A 101 9.12 18.81 -8.03
N LEU A 102 8.64 17.62 -7.67
CA LEU A 102 9.18 16.35 -8.16
C LEU A 102 9.12 16.26 -9.69
N ARG A 103 8.01 16.67 -10.32
CA ARG A 103 7.87 16.67 -11.78
C ARG A 103 8.79 17.69 -12.45
N SER A 104 9.07 18.84 -11.81
CA SER A 104 10.03 19.82 -12.34
C SER A 104 11.47 19.31 -12.37
N ARG A 105 11.83 18.39 -11.46
CA ARG A 105 13.19 17.83 -11.33
C ARG A 105 13.38 16.53 -12.11
N LEU A 106 12.40 15.63 -12.03
CA LEU A 106 12.48 14.26 -12.53
C LEU A 106 11.74 14.06 -13.87
N GLY A 107 10.89 15.00 -14.25
CA GLY A 107 9.95 14.84 -15.36
C GLY A 107 8.95 13.71 -15.12
N PHE A 108 8.48 13.10 -16.22
CA PHE A 108 7.47 12.02 -16.21
C PHE A 108 8.06 10.63 -16.48
N GLY A 109 9.39 10.49 -16.47
CA GLY A 109 10.06 9.20 -16.65
C GLY A 109 9.75 8.24 -15.49
N PRO A 110 10.11 8.60 -14.24
CA PRO A 110 9.73 7.84 -13.06
C PRO A 110 8.21 7.85 -12.85
N LYS A 111 7.66 6.68 -12.52
CA LYS A 111 6.26 6.54 -12.10
C LYS A 111 6.19 6.77 -10.60
N LEU A 112 5.35 7.71 -10.18
CA LEU A 112 5.24 8.13 -8.78
C LEU A 112 3.83 7.84 -8.27
N THR A 113 3.72 7.40 -7.03
CA THR A 113 2.44 7.17 -6.34
C THR A 113 2.42 7.88 -4.98
N HIS A 114 1.24 8.03 -4.39
CA HIS A 114 1.05 8.64 -3.08
C HIS A 114 -0.04 7.93 -2.31
N ASP A 115 0.14 7.86 -0.99
CA ASP A 115 -0.82 7.30 -0.05
C ASP A 115 -1.34 8.40 0.87
N VAL A 116 -2.65 8.61 0.82
CA VAL A 116 -3.39 9.62 1.61
C VAL A 116 -3.77 9.07 2.98
N HIS A 117 -3.87 7.75 3.10
CA HIS A 117 -4.13 7.05 4.34
C HIS A 117 -5.41 7.51 5.05
N GLU A 118 -6.50 7.69 4.31
CA GLU A 118 -7.86 8.03 4.78
C GLU A 118 -8.02 9.28 5.69
N HIS A 119 -6.99 10.13 5.78
CA HIS A 119 -6.98 11.31 6.67
C HIS A 119 -7.97 12.40 6.24
N LEU A 120 -8.22 12.51 4.94
CA LEU A 120 -9.00 13.60 4.36
C LEU A 120 -10.49 13.44 4.60
N ARG A 121 -11.18 14.58 4.77
CA ARG A 121 -12.64 14.60 4.64
C ARG A 121 -13.02 14.39 3.17
N PRO A 122 -14.20 13.81 2.89
CA PRO A 122 -14.54 13.38 1.54
C PRO A 122 -14.47 14.45 0.45
N GLN A 123 -14.93 15.68 0.72
CA GLN A 123 -14.84 16.77 -0.25
C GLN A 123 -13.38 17.19 -0.54
N SER A 124 -12.51 17.09 0.46
CA SER A 124 -11.08 17.35 0.31
C SER A 124 -10.44 16.24 -0.52
N ALA A 125 -10.83 14.98 -0.32
CA ALA A 125 -10.39 13.84 -1.15
C ALA A 125 -10.74 14.05 -2.63
N VAL A 126 -11.98 14.46 -2.97
CA VAL A 126 -12.35 14.78 -4.35
C VAL A 126 -11.52 15.91 -4.93
N THR A 127 -11.28 16.95 -4.12
CA THR A 127 -10.47 18.11 -4.52
C THR A 127 -9.03 17.70 -4.80
N LEU A 128 -8.40 16.95 -3.90
CA LEU A 128 -7.04 16.45 -4.06
C LEU A 128 -6.89 15.62 -5.33
N SER A 129 -7.78 14.65 -5.55
CA SER A 129 -7.74 13.79 -6.74
C SER A 129 -7.71 14.60 -8.03
N LYS A 130 -8.48 15.69 -8.09
CA LYS A 130 -8.47 16.62 -9.23
C LYS A 130 -7.20 17.46 -9.31
N LEU A 131 -6.72 17.99 -8.18
CA LEU A 131 -5.49 18.79 -8.14
C LEU A 131 -4.24 17.99 -8.54
N LEU A 132 -4.26 16.67 -8.37
CA LEU A 132 -3.14 15.79 -8.70
C LEU A 132 -3.15 15.27 -10.15
N GLU A 133 -4.24 15.51 -10.90
CA GLU A 133 -4.39 15.04 -12.29
C GLU A 133 -3.22 15.45 -13.22
N PRO A 134 -2.69 16.70 -13.17
CA PRO A 134 -1.56 17.10 -14.01
C PRO A 134 -0.27 16.30 -13.77
N TYR A 135 -0.11 15.69 -12.60
CA TYR A 135 1.13 15.01 -12.20
C TYR A 135 1.17 13.53 -12.58
N ARG A 136 0.06 12.99 -13.13
CA ARG A 136 0.00 11.65 -13.72
C ARG A 136 0.56 10.58 -12.78
N LEU A 137 -0.03 10.50 -11.59
CA LEU A 137 0.33 9.47 -10.61
C LEU A 137 0.09 8.08 -11.18
N PHE A 138 0.88 7.10 -10.70
CA PHE A 138 0.64 5.69 -10.97
C PHE A 138 -0.68 5.26 -10.32
N PHE A 139 -0.87 5.62 -9.05
CA PHE A 139 -2.17 5.70 -8.39
C PHE A 139 -2.14 6.71 -7.25
N LEU A 140 -3.31 7.05 -6.74
CA LEU A 140 -3.54 7.74 -5.48
C LEU A 140 -4.24 6.75 -4.55
N GLU A 141 -3.58 6.40 -3.46
CA GLU A 141 -3.98 5.37 -2.54
C GLU A 141 -4.80 5.92 -1.36
N ASP A 142 -5.82 5.15 -0.98
CA ASP A 142 -6.65 5.33 0.22
C ASP A 142 -7.09 6.78 0.46
N VAL A 143 -7.48 7.48 -0.62
CA VAL A 143 -7.96 8.87 -0.56
C VAL A 143 -9.22 9.04 0.31
N LEU A 144 -9.94 7.95 0.57
CA LEU A 144 -11.18 7.88 1.34
C LEU A 144 -11.19 6.59 2.18
N PRO A 145 -11.92 6.57 3.31
CA PRO A 145 -12.10 5.36 4.11
C PRO A 145 -13.12 4.38 3.47
N PRO A 146 -13.10 3.08 3.83
CA PRO A 146 -13.97 2.03 3.27
C PRO A 146 -15.47 2.33 3.26
N GLU A 147 -15.98 3.09 4.24
CA GLU A 147 -17.41 3.38 4.36
C GLU A 147 -17.88 4.49 3.38
N GLN A 148 -16.96 5.17 2.71
CA GLN A 148 -17.24 6.35 1.88
C GLN A 148 -17.20 6.07 0.35
N VAL A 149 -17.47 4.83 -0.06
CA VAL A 149 -17.51 4.39 -1.47
C VAL A 149 -18.26 5.35 -2.41
N ALA A 150 -19.38 5.94 -1.95
CA ALA A 150 -20.19 6.84 -2.78
C ALA A 150 -19.41 8.07 -3.30
N TRP A 151 -18.39 8.52 -2.57
CA TRP A 151 -17.56 9.66 -2.97
C TRP A 151 -16.58 9.33 -4.09
N PHE A 152 -16.21 8.06 -4.28
CA PHE A 152 -15.41 7.66 -5.45
C PHE A 152 -16.17 7.89 -6.77
N ARG A 153 -17.51 7.81 -6.77
CA ARG A 153 -18.32 8.16 -7.96
C ARG A 153 -18.10 9.63 -8.35
N LEU A 154 -18.07 10.52 -7.36
CA LEU A 154 -17.79 11.94 -7.59
C LEU A 154 -16.36 12.17 -8.05
N ILE A 155 -15.37 11.42 -7.54
CA ILE A 155 -13.99 11.46 -8.05
C ILE A 155 -13.96 11.12 -9.54
N ARG A 156 -14.63 10.02 -9.94
CA ARG A 156 -14.69 9.56 -11.34
C ARG A 156 -15.41 10.49 -12.28
N GLU A 157 -16.32 11.33 -11.78
CA GLU A 157 -16.98 12.38 -12.56
C GLU A 157 -16.12 13.65 -12.75
N GLN A 158 -15.05 13.83 -11.96
CA GLN A 158 -14.30 15.09 -11.88
C GLN A 158 -12.87 15.03 -12.42
N CYS A 159 -12.22 13.86 -12.42
CA CYS A 159 -10.84 13.69 -12.87
C CYS A 159 -10.56 12.24 -13.26
N THR A 160 -9.40 12.01 -13.88
CA THR A 160 -8.92 10.69 -14.28
C THR A 160 -7.72 10.19 -13.47
N THR A 161 -7.41 10.83 -12.33
CA THR A 161 -6.34 10.39 -11.43
C THR A 161 -6.59 8.95 -11.00
N PRO A 162 -5.66 8.00 -11.25
CA PRO A 162 -5.91 6.61 -10.92
C PRO A 162 -6.05 6.41 -9.42
N GLN A 163 -6.99 5.57 -9.00
CA GLN A 163 -7.33 5.33 -7.59
C GLN A 163 -6.92 3.92 -7.18
N ALA A 164 -6.23 3.81 -6.06
CA ALA A 164 -5.95 2.55 -5.39
C ALA A 164 -6.68 2.53 -4.04
N MET A 165 -7.31 1.40 -3.70
CA MET A 165 -7.94 1.29 -2.38
C MET A 165 -7.98 -0.15 -1.88
N GLY A 166 -7.82 -0.33 -0.57
CA GLY A 166 -8.41 -1.49 0.09
C GLY A 166 -7.56 -2.21 1.12
N GLU A 167 -6.50 -1.60 1.63
CA GLU A 167 -5.70 -2.21 2.68
C GLU A 167 -6.47 -2.50 3.98
N LEU A 168 -7.52 -1.72 4.22
CA LEU A 168 -8.41 -1.86 5.38
C LEU A 168 -9.51 -2.91 5.18
N PHE A 169 -9.71 -3.42 3.96
CA PHE A 169 -10.84 -4.31 3.68
C PHE A 169 -10.72 -5.67 4.35
N VAL A 170 -11.81 -6.09 4.97
CA VAL A 170 -12.01 -7.40 5.60
C VAL A 170 -13.35 -8.04 5.22
N ASN A 171 -14.17 -7.34 4.45
CA ASN A 171 -15.52 -7.76 4.04
C ASN A 171 -15.72 -7.56 2.53
N PRO A 172 -16.27 -8.57 1.81
CA PRO A 172 -16.58 -8.45 0.38
C PRO A 172 -17.45 -7.25 -0.02
N HIS A 173 -18.32 -6.78 0.87
CA HIS A 173 -19.17 -5.63 0.59
C HIS A 173 -18.40 -4.31 0.47
N GLU A 174 -17.15 -4.26 0.91
CA GLU A 174 -16.30 -3.05 0.84
C GLU A 174 -15.69 -2.87 -0.57
N TYR A 175 -15.22 -3.95 -1.20
CA TYR A 175 -14.57 -3.87 -2.52
C TYR A 175 -15.48 -4.21 -3.71
N ILE A 176 -16.57 -4.98 -3.54
CA ILE A 176 -17.43 -5.36 -4.66
C ILE A 176 -17.97 -4.15 -5.43
N PRO A 177 -18.56 -3.12 -4.78
CA PRO A 177 -19.06 -1.95 -5.51
C PRO A 177 -17.93 -1.18 -6.19
N LEU A 178 -16.80 -1.02 -5.50
CA LEU A 178 -15.63 -0.32 -6.04
C LEU A 178 -15.11 -0.96 -7.34
N ILE A 179 -15.03 -2.29 -7.39
CA ILE A 179 -14.56 -3.02 -8.57
C ILE A 179 -15.65 -3.04 -9.66
N THR A 180 -16.87 -3.45 -9.31
CA THR A 180 -17.94 -3.68 -10.30
C THR A 180 -18.45 -2.41 -10.96
N GLU A 181 -18.35 -1.27 -10.27
CA GLU A 181 -18.66 0.06 -10.82
C GLU A 181 -17.43 0.76 -11.42
N ARG A 182 -16.24 0.13 -11.38
CA ARG A 182 -14.96 0.68 -11.90
C ARG A 182 -14.58 2.00 -11.25
N LEU A 183 -14.75 2.06 -9.93
CA LEU A 183 -14.46 3.25 -9.12
C LEU A 183 -13.00 3.32 -8.66
N ILE A 184 -12.28 2.20 -8.71
CA ILE A 184 -10.84 2.09 -8.47
C ILE A 184 -10.14 1.45 -9.66
N ASP A 185 -8.86 1.75 -9.82
CA ASP A 185 -7.98 1.13 -10.82
C ASP A 185 -7.14 0.01 -10.19
N TYR A 186 -6.87 0.10 -8.88
CA TYR A 186 -6.13 -0.91 -8.12
C TYR A 186 -6.87 -1.31 -6.84
N VAL A 187 -7.10 -2.60 -6.64
CA VAL A 187 -7.56 -3.14 -5.36
C VAL A 187 -6.36 -3.56 -4.51
N ARG A 188 -6.35 -3.15 -3.23
CA ARG A 188 -5.20 -3.25 -2.33
C ARG A 188 -5.38 -4.14 -1.11
N VAL A 189 -6.26 -5.15 -1.19
CA VAL A 189 -6.50 -6.05 -0.05
C VAL A 189 -5.22 -6.75 0.41
N ARG A 190 -4.94 -6.77 1.70
CA ARG A 190 -3.90 -7.67 2.24
C ARG A 190 -4.37 -9.11 2.17
N VAL A 191 -3.57 -10.02 1.64
CA VAL A 191 -4.00 -11.42 1.41
C VAL A 191 -4.49 -12.09 2.69
N SER A 192 -3.81 -11.91 3.82
CA SER A 192 -4.25 -12.43 5.12
C SER A 192 -5.59 -11.83 5.59
N LYS A 193 -5.80 -10.51 5.48
CA LYS A 193 -7.07 -9.83 5.80
C LYS A 193 -8.21 -10.24 4.86
N GLY A 194 -7.91 -10.48 3.59
CA GLY A 194 -8.86 -10.97 2.59
C GLY A 194 -9.33 -12.41 2.82
N GLY A 195 -8.75 -13.13 3.79
CA GLY A 195 -9.07 -14.53 4.09
C GLY A 195 -8.19 -15.55 3.34
N GLY A 196 -7.03 -15.12 2.83
CA GLY A 196 -6.03 -15.95 2.18
C GLY A 196 -6.18 -16.11 0.66
N ILE A 197 -5.44 -17.07 0.10
CA ILE A 197 -5.33 -17.30 -1.35
C ILE A 197 -6.68 -17.58 -2.00
N THR A 198 -7.56 -18.37 -1.37
CA THR A 198 -8.86 -18.75 -1.96
C THR A 198 -9.75 -17.54 -2.26
N PRO A 199 -10.09 -16.67 -1.30
CA PRO A 199 -10.86 -15.46 -1.58
C PRO A 199 -10.09 -14.45 -2.43
N CYS A 200 -8.79 -14.25 -2.20
CA CYS A 200 -8.02 -13.27 -2.98
C CYS A 200 -7.89 -13.67 -4.46
N ARG A 201 -7.84 -14.97 -4.79
CA ARG A 201 -7.98 -15.44 -6.18
C ARG A 201 -9.31 -15.02 -6.79
N LYS A 202 -10.42 -15.07 -6.04
CA LYS A 202 -11.74 -14.61 -6.53
C LYS A 202 -11.76 -13.10 -6.74
N ILE A 203 -11.09 -12.33 -5.88
CA ILE A 203 -10.92 -10.88 -6.05
C ILE A 203 -10.14 -10.60 -7.34
N ALA A 204 -9.00 -11.27 -7.54
CA ALA A 204 -8.20 -11.14 -8.76
C ALA A 204 -9.03 -11.49 -10.02
N THR A 205 -9.75 -12.61 -10.01
CA THR A 205 -10.66 -12.96 -11.10
C THR A 205 -11.73 -11.91 -11.30
N LEU A 206 -12.34 -11.35 -10.25
CA LEU A 206 -13.31 -10.25 -10.42
C LEU A 206 -12.65 -9.03 -11.09
N CYS A 207 -11.43 -8.68 -10.68
CA CYS A 207 -10.67 -7.58 -11.25
C CYS A 207 -10.42 -7.78 -12.76
N GLU A 208 -10.06 -8.99 -13.20
CA GLU A 208 -9.87 -9.34 -14.62
C GLU A 208 -11.12 -9.02 -15.46
N TRP A 209 -12.32 -9.28 -14.94
CA TRP A 209 -13.57 -9.05 -15.68
C TRP A 209 -13.97 -7.58 -15.79
N PHE A 210 -13.56 -6.77 -14.82
CA PHE A 210 -13.96 -5.37 -14.74
C PHE A 210 -12.87 -4.39 -15.17
N GLY A 211 -11.67 -4.88 -15.50
CA GLY A 211 -10.54 -4.05 -15.93
C GLY A 211 -9.86 -3.32 -14.77
N VAL A 212 -10.01 -3.84 -13.55
CA VAL A 212 -9.31 -3.36 -12.35
C VAL A 212 -8.05 -4.20 -12.18
N GLN A 213 -7.00 -3.63 -11.59
CA GLN A 213 -5.76 -4.33 -11.29
C GLN A 213 -5.67 -4.71 -9.80
N THR A 214 -4.91 -5.75 -9.48
CA THR A 214 -4.55 -6.06 -8.10
C THR A 214 -3.21 -5.41 -7.76
N ALA A 215 -3.11 -4.89 -6.55
CA ALA A 215 -1.84 -4.48 -5.95
C ALA A 215 -1.92 -4.79 -4.45
N TRP A 216 -1.70 -6.05 -4.07
CA TRP A 216 -1.92 -6.48 -2.68
C TRP A 216 -1.11 -5.62 -1.70
N GLN A 217 -1.69 -5.33 -0.54
CA GLN A 217 -0.97 -4.60 0.51
C GLN A 217 0.09 -5.49 1.14
N GLU A 218 1.33 -5.00 1.15
CA GLU A 218 2.44 -5.62 1.89
C GLU A 218 3.03 -4.71 2.97
N GLY A 219 2.78 -3.41 2.92
CA GLY A 219 3.37 -2.42 3.82
C GLY A 219 2.92 -2.57 5.28
N GLY A 220 3.71 -1.99 6.19
CA GLY A 220 3.47 -2.03 7.63
C GLY A 220 3.74 -3.41 8.25
N ASP A 221 3.11 -3.68 9.40
CA ASP A 221 3.30 -4.92 10.17
C ASP A 221 2.76 -6.12 9.40
N ASN A 222 3.66 -6.88 8.77
CA ASN A 222 3.35 -7.99 7.90
C ASN A 222 4.44 -9.07 8.03
N ASP A 223 4.25 -10.22 7.39
CA ASP A 223 5.18 -11.34 7.51
C ASP A 223 5.59 -11.93 6.13
N PRO A 224 6.76 -12.60 6.04
CA PRO A 224 7.22 -13.21 4.79
C PRO A 224 6.28 -14.28 4.20
N VAL A 225 5.41 -14.90 5.01
CA VAL A 225 4.44 -15.90 4.54
C VAL A 225 3.29 -15.23 3.79
N ASN A 226 2.79 -14.09 4.28
CA ASN A 226 1.81 -13.28 3.54
C ASN A 226 2.39 -12.82 2.20
N GLN A 227 3.63 -12.30 2.20
CA GLN A 227 4.29 -11.84 0.98
C GLN A 227 4.44 -12.99 -0.03
N ALA A 228 4.88 -14.18 0.40
CA ALA A 228 4.93 -15.35 -0.47
C ALA A 228 3.56 -15.70 -1.07
N ALA A 229 2.49 -15.63 -0.26
CA ALA A 229 1.13 -15.90 -0.74
C ALA A 229 0.65 -14.87 -1.77
N ALA A 230 0.96 -13.59 -1.58
CA ALA A 230 0.66 -12.53 -2.53
C ALA A 230 1.44 -12.70 -3.84
N ILE A 231 2.75 -12.96 -3.78
CA ILE A 231 3.58 -13.21 -4.96
C ILE A 231 3.05 -14.39 -5.78
N HIS A 232 2.56 -15.46 -5.15
CA HIS A 232 1.94 -16.57 -5.88
C HIS A 232 0.65 -16.18 -6.63
N LEU A 233 -0.18 -15.30 -6.05
CA LEU A 233 -1.34 -14.73 -6.73
C LEU A 233 -0.90 -13.79 -7.86
N ASP A 234 0.11 -12.97 -7.61
CA ASP A 234 0.66 -12.02 -8.57
C ASP A 234 1.25 -12.73 -9.77
N MET A 235 1.95 -13.85 -9.59
CA MET A 235 2.47 -14.64 -10.69
C MET A 235 1.36 -15.25 -11.55
N ALA A 236 0.23 -15.66 -10.94
CA ALA A 236 -0.82 -16.41 -11.62
C ALA A 236 -1.99 -15.57 -12.17
N SER A 237 -2.04 -14.26 -11.88
CA SER A 237 -3.13 -13.39 -12.33
C SER A 237 -2.73 -12.50 -13.50
N THR A 238 -3.63 -12.32 -14.48
CA THR A 238 -3.46 -11.32 -15.54
C THR A 238 -3.87 -9.91 -15.09
N SER A 239 -4.69 -9.80 -14.04
CA SER A 239 -5.05 -8.51 -13.43
C SER A 239 -3.97 -7.91 -12.54
N PHE A 240 -2.84 -8.59 -12.31
CA PHE A 240 -1.80 -8.04 -11.46
C PHE A 240 -1.22 -6.73 -12.02
N GLY A 241 -1.19 -5.70 -11.17
CA GLY A 241 -0.71 -4.36 -11.49
C GLY A 241 0.71 -4.10 -10.98
N ILE A 242 0.91 -4.15 -9.66
CA ILE A 242 2.20 -3.91 -8.99
C ILE A 242 2.18 -4.53 -7.59
N GLN A 243 3.34 -4.93 -7.04
CA GLN A 243 3.44 -5.40 -5.66
C GLN A 243 4.12 -4.34 -4.78
N GLU A 244 3.65 -4.14 -3.56
CA GLU A 244 4.36 -3.30 -2.58
C GLU A 244 5.59 -4.02 -2.04
N GLU A 245 6.71 -3.31 -1.90
CA GLU A 245 7.85 -3.87 -1.18
C GLU A 245 7.57 -3.93 0.33
N ASN A 246 8.21 -4.88 1.00
CA ASN A 246 8.32 -4.84 2.45
C ASN A 246 9.73 -5.21 2.88
N HIS A 247 10.12 -4.72 4.06
CA HIS A 247 11.45 -4.89 4.62
C HIS A 247 11.35 -5.78 5.86
N PHE A 248 12.13 -6.85 5.86
CA PHE A 248 12.30 -7.75 6.99
C PHE A 248 13.75 -7.71 7.43
N SER A 249 14.01 -7.85 8.73
CA SER A 249 15.38 -7.98 9.24
C SER A 249 16.00 -9.31 8.80
N ASP A 250 17.33 -9.39 8.82
CA ASP A 250 18.02 -10.64 8.48
C ASP A 250 17.58 -11.79 9.41
N GLU A 251 17.36 -11.50 10.70
CA GLU A 251 16.88 -12.48 11.68
C GLU A 251 15.44 -12.95 11.39
N GLU A 252 14.56 -12.04 10.94
CA GLU A 252 13.21 -12.39 10.49
C GLU A 252 13.28 -13.31 9.27
N LEU A 253 14.07 -12.95 8.26
CA LEU A 253 14.26 -13.77 7.05
C LEU A 253 14.86 -15.14 7.36
N GLU A 254 15.81 -15.20 8.30
CA GLU A 254 16.41 -16.45 8.77
C GLU A 254 15.39 -17.38 9.44
N ALA A 255 14.36 -16.84 10.10
CA ALA A 255 13.27 -17.61 10.69
C ALA A 255 12.27 -18.12 9.63
N PHE A 256 12.30 -17.58 8.41
CA PHE A 256 11.39 -17.96 7.33
C PHE A 256 12.16 -18.40 6.06
N PRO A 257 12.85 -19.55 6.10
CA PRO A 257 13.65 -20.02 4.98
C PRO A 257 12.81 -20.24 3.72
N GLY A 258 13.31 -19.75 2.58
CA GLY A 258 12.59 -19.80 1.31
C GLY A 258 11.68 -18.60 1.06
N HIS A 259 11.82 -17.53 1.85
CA HIS A 259 11.23 -16.22 1.57
C HIS A 259 11.53 -15.75 0.13
N CYS A 260 10.71 -14.82 -0.36
CA CYS A 260 10.93 -14.21 -1.66
C CYS A 260 12.19 -13.33 -1.65
N VAL A 261 12.82 -13.17 -2.81
CA VAL A 261 14.05 -12.37 -2.94
C VAL A 261 13.79 -11.18 -3.85
N GLN A 262 14.20 -9.99 -3.38
CA GLN A 262 14.10 -8.75 -4.12
C GLN A 262 15.39 -8.46 -4.89
N HIS A 263 15.28 -8.13 -6.17
CA HIS A 263 16.40 -7.73 -7.00
C HIS A 263 15.97 -6.76 -8.11
N GLY A 264 16.57 -5.57 -8.14
CA GLY A 264 16.38 -4.59 -9.22
C GLY A 264 14.93 -4.12 -9.41
N GLY A 265 14.19 -3.89 -8.33
CA GLY A 265 12.77 -3.46 -8.36
C GLY A 265 11.78 -4.58 -8.71
N TYR A 266 12.22 -5.84 -8.68
CA TYR A 266 11.37 -7.02 -8.86
C TYR A 266 11.52 -7.97 -7.68
N MET A 267 10.44 -8.66 -7.34
CA MET A 267 10.40 -9.76 -6.40
C MET A 267 10.34 -11.11 -7.14
N TYR A 268 11.11 -12.06 -6.64
CA TYR A 268 11.23 -13.41 -7.18
C TYR A 268 10.81 -14.43 -6.13
N ALA A 269 9.78 -15.22 -6.45
CA ALA A 269 9.51 -16.46 -5.73
C ALA A 269 10.53 -17.54 -6.11
N ASN A 270 10.60 -18.60 -5.30
CA ASN A 270 11.32 -19.81 -5.67
C ASN A 270 10.38 -20.87 -6.27
N ASP A 271 10.96 -21.90 -6.88
CA ASP A 271 10.21 -22.96 -7.58
C ASP A 271 9.93 -24.19 -6.69
N ARG A 272 10.11 -24.08 -5.37
CA ARG A 272 9.84 -25.21 -4.46
C ARG A 272 8.33 -25.47 -4.36
N PRO A 273 7.91 -26.72 -4.10
CA PRO A 273 6.50 -27.05 -3.92
C PRO A 273 5.83 -26.27 -2.78
N GLY A 274 4.55 -25.93 -2.93
CA GLY A 274 3.80 -25.16 -1.93
C GLY A 274 3.99 -23.65 -2.07
N LEU A 275 4.06 -22.95 -0.94
CA LEU A 275 4.44 -21.53 -0.88
C LEU A 275 5.96 -21.32 -1.11
N GLY A 276 6.74 -22.40 -1.07
CA GLY A 276 8.19 -22.36 -1.16
C GLY A 276 8.91 -21.78 0.06
N ILE A 277 8.16 -21.39 1.10
CA ILE A 277 8.61 -20.87 2.40
C ILE A 277 8.16 -21.82 3.53
N ASP A 278 8.96 -21.89 4.59
CA ASP A 278 8.60 -22.58 5.84
C ASP A 278 8.99 -21.72 7.05
N VAL A 279 8.70 -22.19 8.26
CA VAL A 279 9.08 -21.52 9.52
C VAL A 279 10.07 -22.36 10.32
N ASP A 280 11.16 -21.72 10.76
CA ASP A 280 12.03 -22.24 11.79
C ASP A 280 11.49 -21.79 13.15
N GLU A 281 10.79 -22.68 13.85
CA GLU A 281 10.11 -22.36 15.11
C GLU A 281 11.08 -21.91 16.21
N GLU A 282 12.31 -22.45 16.26
CA GLU A 282 13.31 -22.05 17.26
C GLU A 282 13.75 -20.60 17.05
N LYS A 283 14.05 -20.24 15.79
CA LYS A 283 14.40 -18.87 15.43
C LYS A 283 13.23 -17.91 15.58
N ALA A 284 12.02 -18.32 15.19
CA ALA A 284 10.81 -17.50 15.34
C ALA A 284 10.53 -17.18 16.82
N VAL A 285 10.71 -18.15 17.72
CA VAL A 285 10.59 -17.92 19.17
C VAL A 285 11.65 -16.93 19.67
N ALA A 286 12.86 -16.94 19.11
CA ALA A 286 13.92 -16.00 19.49
C ALA A 286 13.62 -14.54 19.09
N LEU A 287 12.70 -14.30 18.15
CA LEU A 287 12.27 -12.96 17.73
C LEU A 287 11.24 -12.33 18.69
N LEU A 288 10.69 -13.08 19.64
CA LEU A 288 9.66 -12.58 20.55
C LEU A 288 10.21 -11.48 21.47
N ASP A 289 9.59 -10.29 21.39
CA ASP A 289 9.88 -9.16 22.27
C ASP A 289 8.65 -8.86 23.17
N PRO A 290 8.68 -9.24 24.46
CA PRO A 290 7.58 -9.02 25.39
C PRO A 290 7.21 -7.56 25.62
N GLU A 291 8.12 -6.61 25.39
CA GLU A 291 7.81 -5.18 25.55
C GLU A 291 7.05 -4.65 24.33
N LYS A 292 7.35 -5.12 23.12
CA LYS A 292 6.57 -4.79 21.91
C LYS A 292 5.14 -5.36 21.96
N LEU A 293 4.94 -6.51 22.61
CA LEU A 293 3.60 -7.10 22.83
C LEU A 293 2.67 -6.24 23.71
N ARG A 294 3.18 -5.20 24.39
CA ARG A 294 2.41 -4.38 25.34
C ARG A 294 1.88 -3.07 24.76
N VAL A 295 2.31 -2.68 23.56
CA VAL A 295 2.00 -1.36 22.99
C VAL A 295 1.02 -1.51 21.84
N GLU A 296 -0.26 -1.39 22.14
CA GLU A 296 -1.35 -1.32 21.15
C GLU A 296 -2.15 -0.05 21.36
N ARG A 297 -1.64 1.09 20.94
CA ARG A 297 -2.52 2.22 20.63
C ARG A 297 -2.17 2.72 19.26
N ALA A 298 -3.12 2.60 18.32
CA ALA A 298 -3.08 3.32 17.07
C ALA A 298 -2.81 4.81 17.36
N ALA A 299 -2.10 5.48 16.45
CA ALA A 299 -1.87 6.91 16.58
C ALA A 299 -3.23 7.62 16.76
N GLU A 300 -3.36 8.41 17.83
CA GLU A 300 -4.54 9.26 18.01
C GLU A 300 -4.33 10.56 17.24
N ASP A 301 -4.40 10.48 15.91
CA ASP A 301 -4.34 11.66 15.06
C ASP A 301 -5.59 12.52 15.22
N ARG A 302 -5.38 13.82 15.31
CA ARG A 302 -6.42 14.78 15.69
C ARG A 302 -6.32 16.05 14.88
N ARG A 303 -7.47 16.70 14.71
CA ARG A 303 -7.58 18.06 14.19
C ARG A 303 -7.33 19.06 15.32
N ALA A 304 -7.18 20.33 14.96
CA ALA A 304 -6.92 21.42 15.90
C ALA A 304 -8.01 21.57 16.99
N ASP A 305 -9.26 21.21 16.68
CA ASP A 305 -10.40 21.23 17.60
C ASP A 305 -10.47 20.00 18.53
N GLY A 306 -9.58 19.02 18.36
CA GLY A 306 -9.54 17.76 19.11
C GLY A 306 -10.31 16.61 18.45
N SER A 307 -11.01 16.85 17.34
CA SER A 307 -11.72 15.82 16.57
C SER A 307 -10.74 14.76 16.09
N ILE A 308 -11.13 13.48 16.21
CA ILE A 308 -10.32 12.34 15.77
C ILE A 308 -10.24 12.36 14.23
N VAL A 309 -9.04 12.09 13.73
CA VAL A 309 -8.75 11.83 12.32
C VAL A 309 -8.57 10.32 12.18
N ARG A 310 -9.02 9.77 11.06
CA ARG A 310 -8.79 8.36 10.78
C ARG A 310 -7.29 8.15 10.58
N PRO A 311 -6.68 7.19 11.31
CA PRO A 311 -5.24 7.05 11.39
C PRO A 311 -4.63 6.48 10.12
#